data_AF-A0A936D341-F1
#
_entry.id   AF-A0A936D341-F1
#
_cell.length_a   1.000
_cell.length_b   1.000
_cell.length_c   1.000
_cell.angle_alpha   90.00
_cell.angle_beta   90.00
_cell.angle_gamma   90.00
#
_symmetry.space_group_name_H-M   'P 1'
#
loop_
_entity.id
_entity.type
_entity.pdbx_description
1 polymer ?
#
loop_
_entity_poly.entity_id
_entity_poly.type
_entity_poly.pdbx_seq_one_letter_code
_entity_poly.pdbx_strand_id
1 'polypeptide(L)'
;MLNKHTEFTYSVEYVGNEKQPVLIIDNFLDKPELLIDYCCQYGNFNTADAMYPGVRKPAPDFYIQALYEHLRPILAKEFNLRDEQVKSIETSYSMVVTPPSQLKPMQSMLHVDSFNMNELASVYFLCGKEKGGTSLYRHKNTNFEYITAERFNTYSASMNESTKNKTMPKQYMNGSNEYF
;
A
#
# COMPACT_ATOMS: atom_id res chain seq x y z
N MET A 1 -18.47 -11.99 13.53
CA MET A 1 -17.66 -10.80 13.89
C MET A 1 -16.20 -11.24 13.83
N LEU A 2 -15.34 -10.46 13.17
CA LEU A 2 -13.91 -10.77 13.11
C LEU A 2 -13.27 -10.27 14.41
N ASN A 3 -12.67 -11.17 15.18
CA ASN A 3 -12.05 -10.78 16.43
C ASN A 3 -10.56 -10.57 16.24
N LYS A 4 -9.97 -9.78 17.14
CA LYS A 4 -8.53 -9.64 17.23
C LYS A 4 -7.89 -10.97 17.65
N HIS A 5 -6.79 -11.36 17.01
CA HIS A 5 -6.04 -12.57 17.40
C HIS A 5 -5.51 -12.45 18.84
N THR A 6 -5.39 -13.57 19.56
CA THR A 6 -4.87 -13.59 20.95
C THR A 6 -3.40 -13.15 21.03
N GLU A 7 -2.63 -13.43 19.98
CA GLU A 7 -1.23 -13.03 19.80
C GLU A 7 -1.08 -11.74 18.97
N PHE A 8 -2.12 -10.91 18.90
CA PHE A 8 -2.04 -9.62 18.22
C PHE A 8 -0.91 -8.76 18.80
N THR A 9 -0.04 -8.28 17.92
CA THR A 9 1.03 -7.35 18.28
C THR A 9 1.16 -6.27 17.22
N TYR A 10 1.65 -5.11 17.63
CA TYR A 10 2.04 -4.08 16.68
C TYR A 10 3.32 -3.38 17.12
N SER A 11 4.03 -2.80 16.16
CA SER A 11 5.19 -1.95 16.38
C SER A 11 5.20 -0.78 15.40
N VAL A 12 5.97 0.25 15.69
CA VAL A 12 6.18 1.38 14.78
C VAL A 12 7.65 1.43 14.40
N GLU A 13 7.93 1.37 13.11
CA GLU A 13 9.26 1.57 12.57
C GLU A 13 9.37 2.95 11.90
N TYR A 14 10.52 3.60 12.06
CA TYR A 14 10.80 4.88 11.40
C TYR A 14 11.78 4.65 10.26
N VAL A 15 11.22 4.55 9.05
CA VAL A 15 11.96 4.11 7.86
C VAL A 15 12.62 5.29 7.15
N GLY A 16 13.76 4.99 6.52
CA GLY A 16 14.52 5.97 5.74
C GLY A 16 15.20 7.07 6.58
N ASN A 17 15.69 8.09 5.89
CA ASN A 17 16.33 9.28 6.46
C ASN A 17 15.28 10.31 6.89
N GLU A 18 14.15 10.36 6.20
CA GLU A 18 13.01 11.25 6.52
C GLU A 18 12.15 10.71 7.66
N LYS A 19 12.48 9.52 8.19
CA LYS A 19 11.86 8.90 9.38
C LYS A 19 10.34 8.84 9.28
N GLN A 20 9.83 8.38 8.14
CA GLN A 20 8.39 8.17 8.00
C GLN A 20 7.95 7.01 8.92
N PRO A 21 6.90 7.20 9.73
CA PRO A 21 6.39 6.15 10.60
C PRO A 21 5.64 5.08 9.79
N VAL A 22 5.95 3.82 10.04
CA VAL A 22 5.28 2.65 9.49
C VAL A 22 4.76 1.81 10.64
N LEU A 23 3.44 1.66 10.72
CA LEU A 23 2.79 0.77 11.67
C LEU A 23 2.79 -0.66 11.13
N ILE A 24 3.48 -1.56 11.82
CA ILE A 24 3.55 -2.99 11.50
C ILE A 24 2.64 -3.73 12.47
N ILE A 25 1.74 -4.57 11.93
CA ILE A 25 0.76 -5.33 12.71
C ILE A 25 0.90 -6.80 12.36
N ASP A 26 1.17 -7.62 13.37
CA ASP A 26 1.22 -9.07 13.25
C ASP A 26 0.01 -9.68 13.95
N ASN A 27 -0.47 -10.79 13.40
CA ASN A 27 -1.64 -11.52 13.90
C ASN A 27 -2.86 -10.60 14.08
N PHE A 28 -3.28 -9.89 13.02
CA PHE A 28 -4.37 -8.92 13.15
C PHE A 28 -5.69 -9.57 13.62
N LEU A 29 -6.16 -10.58 12.88
CA LEU A 29 -7.44 -11.25 13.14
C LEU A 29 -7.24 -12.71 13.60
N ASP A 30 -8.15 -13.21 14.41
CA ASP A 30 -8.17 -14.61 14.88
C ASP A 30 -8.41 -15.62 13.75
N LYS A 31 -9.23 -15.22 12.77
CA LYS A 31 -9.67 -16.06 11.65
C LYS A 31 -9.63 -15.31 10.31
N PRO A 32 -8.43 -14.96 9.79
CA PRO A 32 -8.30 -14.26 8.50
C PRO A 32 -8.86 -15.06 7.32
N GLU A 33 -8.93 -16.38 7.42
CA GLU A 33 -9.48 -17.28 6.41
C GLU A 33 -10.94 -16.96 6.05
N LEU A 34 -11.71 -16.41 6.99
CA LEU A 34 -13.10 -15.99 6.73
C LEU A 34 -13.20 -14.91 5.64
N LEU A 35 -12.16 -14.06 5.50
CA LEU A 35 -12.09 -13.07 4.42
C LEU A 35 -11.80 -13.74 3.07
N ILE A 36 -10.93 -14.76 3.08
CA ILE A 36 -10.61 -15.55 1.88
C ILE A 36 -11.85 -16.31 1.42
N ASP A 37 -12.50 -17.03 2.33
CA ASP A 37 -13.73 -17.79 2.05
C ASP A 37 -14.82 -16.87 1.50
N TYR A 38 -15.03 -15.70 2.12
CA TYR A 38 -15.97 -14.71 1.61
C TYR A 38 -15.61 -14.24 0.20
N CYS A 39 -14.34 -13.95 -0.06
CA CYS A 39 -13.88 -13.52 -1.37
C CYS A 39 -14.09 -14.61 -2.44
N CYS A 40 -13.81 -15.87 -2.11
CA CYS A 40 -14.00 -17.02 -3.00
C CYS A 40 -15.47 -17.31 -3.26
N GLN A 41 -16.32 -17.20 -2.24
CA GLN A 41 -17.74 -17.49 -2.34
C GLN A 41 -18.51 -16.38 -3.06
N TYR A 42 -18.14 -15.12 -2.79
CA TYR A 42 -18.93 -13.98 -3.22
C TYR A 42 -18.11 -13.10 -4.17
N GLY A 43 -18.42 -13.22 -5.46
CA GLY A 43 -18.30 -12.16 -6.46
C GLY A 43 -17.13 -12.25 -7.44
N ASN A 44 -17.03 -11.22 -8.27
CA ASN A 44 -16.11 -11.15 -9.39
C ASN A 44 -15.05 -10.08 -9.15
N PHE A 45 -13.83 -10.40 -9.54
CA PHE A 45 -12.74 -9.46 -9.64
C PHE A 45 -12.88 -8.63 -10.91
N ASN A 46 -12.61 -7.33 -10.82
CA ASN A 46 -12.52 -6.45 -11.97
C ASN A 46 -11.06 -6.06 -12.20
N THR A 47 -10.69 -5.76 -13.44
CA THR A 47 -9.42 -5.08 -13.72
C THR A 47 -9.34 -3.81 -12.88
N ALA A 48 -8.23 -3.63 -12.18
CA ALA A 48 -7.99 -2.45 -11.37
C ALA A 48 -7.73 -1.20 -12.26
N ASP A 49 -7.41 -0.08 -11.62
CA ASP A 49 -7.03 1.14 -12.33
C ASP A 49 -5.76 0.97 -13.18
N ALA A 50 -5.41 2.00 -13.95
CA ALA A 50 -4.28 1.94 -14.87
C ALA A 50 -2.92 1.75 -14.20
N MET A 51 -2.81 2.07 -12.90
CA MET A 51 -1.57 2.00 -12.12
C MET A 51 -1.38 0.64 -11.46
N TYR A 52 -2.47 0.00 -11.05
CA TYR A 52 -2.41 -1.28 -10.35
C TYR A 52 -2.35 -2.48 -11.35
N PRO A 53 -1.29 -3.30 -11.34
CA PRO A 53 -1.10 -4.40 -12.29
C PRO A 53 -1.86 -5.68 -11.90
N GLY A 54 -3.17 -5.59 -11.87
CA GLY A 54 -4.00 -6.74 -11.58
C GLY A 54 -5.47 -6.43 -11.39
N VAL A 55 -6.07 -7.08 -10.41
CA VAL A 55 -7.50 -7.06 -10.18
C VAL A 55 -7.87 -6.62 -8.77
N ARG A 56 -9.04 -6.00 -8.66
CA ARG A 56 -9.61 -5.56 -7.40
C ARG A 56 -11.07 -5.98 -7.24
N LYS A 57 -11.48 -6.09 -5.99
CA LYS A 57 -12.85 -6.34 -5.57
C LYS A 57 -13.09 -5.62 -4.23
N PRO A 58 -14.22 -4.92 -4.04
CA PRO A 58 -14.55 -4.32 -2.76
C PRO A 58 -14.47 -5.34 -1.60
N ALA A 59 -13.88 -4.92 -0.49
CA ALA A 59 -13.88 -5.71 0.74
C ALA A 59 -15.27 -5.65 1.41
N PRO A 60 -15.66 -6.65 2.22
CA PRO A 60 -16.95 -6.66 2.86
C PRO A 60 -17.04 -5.68 4.03
N ASP A 61 -18.24 -5.16 4.30
CA ASP A 61 -18.48 -4.20 5.39
C ASP A 61 -18.05 -4.73 6.77
N PHE A 62 -18.20 -6.04 7.02
CA PHE A 62 -17.77 -6.63 8.30
C PHE A 62 -16.24 -6.58 8.51
N TYR A 63 -15.45 -6.48 7.44
CA TYR A 63 -14.02 -6.24 7.53
C TYR A 63 -13.72 -4.78 7.87
N ILE A 64 -14.44 -3.84 7.24
CA ILE A 64 -14.33 -2.41 7.54
C ILE A 64 -14.65 -2.15 9.01
N GLN A 65 -15.70 -2.79 9.54
CA GLN A 65 -16.06 -2.73 10.96
C GLN A 65 -14.91 -3.22 11.87
N ALA A 66 -14.24 -4.32 11.51
CA ALA A 66 -13.11 -4.84 12.28
C ALA A 66 -11.89 -3.89 12.26
N LEU A 67 -11.61 -3.22 11.13
CA LEU A 67 -10.58 -2.18 11.06
C LEU A 67 -10.90 -1.02 12.01
N TYR A 68 -12.13 -0.52 11.98
CA TYR A 68 -12.55 0.56 12.88
C TYR A 68 -12.47 0.16 14.36
N GLU A 69 -12.96 -1.03 14.71
CA GLU A 69 -13.01 -1.49 16.09
C GLU A 69 -11.61 -1.70 16.68
N HIS A 70 -10.73 -2.37 15.92
CA HIS A 70 -9.47 -2.86 16.46
C HIS A 70 -8.29 -1.92 16.21
N LEU A 71 -8.30 -1.12 15.14
CA LEU A 71 -7.15 -0.29 14.75
C LEU A 71 -7.30 1.18 15.08
N ARG A 72 -8.52 1.72 15.19
CA ARG A 72 -8.72 3.16 15.43
C ARG A 72 -7.93 3.72 16.61
N PRO A 73 -7.91 3.09 17.82
CA PRO A 73 -7.12 3.62 18.93
C PRO A 73 -5.61 3.63 18.67
N ILE A 74 -5.12 2.63 17.93
CA ILE A 74 -3.71 2.51 17.58
C ILE A 74 -3.35 3.60 16.56
N LEU A 75 -4.16 3.76 15.51
CA LEU A 75 -3.96 4.79 14.49
C LEU A 75 -4.00 6.20 15.10
N ALA A 76 -4.95 6.46 16.00
CA ALA A 76 -5.06 7.73 16.72
C ALA A 76 -3.79 8.04 17.52
N LYS A 77 -3.29 7.05 18.26
CA LYS A 77 -2.08 7.20 19.08
C LYS A 77 -0.82 7.38 18.23
N GLU A 78 -0.56 6.48 17.29
CA GLU A 78 0.74 6.40 16.61
C GLU A 78 0.88 7.43 15.49
N PHE A 79 -0.22 7.86 14.86
CA PHE A 79 -0.22 8.91 13.83
C PHE A 79 -0.74 10.26 14.35
N ASN A 80 -0.94 10.40 15.66
CA ASN A 80 -1.45 11.61 16.31
C ASN A 80 -2.75 12.13 15.65
N LEU A 81 -3.65 11.19 15.32
CA LEU A 81 -4.96 11.51 14.74
C LEU A 81 -5.96 11.72 15.87
N ARG A 82 -6.74 12.79 15.78
CA ARG A 82 -7.96 12.92 16.57
C ARG A 82 -9.04 12.02 15.99
N ASP A 83 -9.92 11.56 16.85
CA ASP A 83 -10.97 10.60 16.53
C ASP A 83 -11.90 11.05 15.39
N GLU A 84 -12.10 12.36 15.23
CA GLU A 84 -12.92 12.94 14.17
C GLU A 84 -12.21 13.01 12.81
N GLN A 85 -10.92 12.65 12.74
CA GLN A 85 -10.11 12.76 11.53
C GLN A 85 -10.18 11.52 10.64
N VAL A 86 -10.57 10.35 11.16
CA VAL A 86 -10.80 9.14 10.33
C VAL A 86 -12.20 9.19 9.73
N LYS A 87 -12.32 9.89 8.60
CA LYS A 87 -13.62 10.15 7.94
C LYS A 87 -14.18 8.96 7.17
N SER A 88 -13.31 8.15 6.57
CA SER A 88 -13.69 6.99 5.76
C SER A 88 -12.56 5.97 5.71
N ILE A 89 -12.93 4.72 5.46
CA ILE A 89 -12.00 3.64 5.11
C ILE A 89 -12.44 3.10 3.75
N GLU A 90 -11.58 3.25 2.76
CA GLU A 90 -11.75 2.60 1.46
C GLU A 90 -10.82 1.39 1.38
N THR A 91 -11.37 0.24 1.02
CA THR A 91 -10.61 -1.02 1.05
C THR A 91 -11.13 -1.99 -0.02
N SER A 92 -10.22 -2.79 -0.55
CA SER A 92 -10.50 -3.76 -1.59
C SER A 92 -9.56 -4.95 -1.45
N TYR A 93 -10.09 -6.15 -1.70
CA TYR A 93 -9.24 -7.27 -2.09
C TYR A 93 -8.49 -6.87 -3.35
N SER A 94 -7.17 -7.05 -3.33
CA SER A 94 -6.29 -6.63 -4.40
C SER A 94 -5.31 -7.77 -4.71
N MET A 95 -5.20 -8.14 -5.98
CA MET A 95 -4.31 -9.22 -6.42
C MET A 95 -3.51 -8.78 -7.64
N VAL A 96 -2.19 -8.79 -7.51
CA VAL A 96 -1.27 -8.55 -8.63
C VAL A 96 -1.20 -9.82 -9.48
N VAL A 97 -1.70 -9.75 -10.71
CA VAL A 97 -1.83 -10.91 -11.61
C VAL A 97 -1.30 -10.64 -13.01
N THR A 98 -0.92 -9.40 -13.33
CA THR A 98 -0.37 -9.06 -14.65
C THR A 98 1.07 -9.57 -14.76
N PRO A 99 1.41 -10.42 -15.74
CA PRO A 99 2.79 -10.86 -15.91
C PRO A 99 3.68 -9.70 -16.41
N PRO A 100 5.00 -9.69 -16.11
CA PRO A 100 5.92 -8.62 -16.50
C PRO A 100 5.83 -8.22 -17.98
N SER A 101 5.71 -9.18 -18.89
CA SER A 101 5.61 -8.93 -20.34
C SER A 101 4.39 -8.12 -20.76
N GLN A 102 3.33 -8.10 -19.94
CA GLN A 102 2.07 -7.39 -20.17
C GLN A 102 1.96 -6.09 -19.37
N LEU A 103 2.98 -5.72 -18.59
CA LEU A 103 2.98 -4.47 -17.85
C LEU A 103 2.93 -3.28 -18.80
N LYS A 104 2.07 -2.32 -18.44
CA LYS A 104 2.12 -0.96 -18.99
C LYS A 104 3.35 -0.24 -18.44
N PRO A 105 3.90 0.77 -19.16
CA PRO A 105 5.05 1.53 -18.68
C PRO A 105 4.89 2.07 -17.26
N MET A 106 3.71 2.63 -16.92
CA MET A 106 3.44 3.16 -15.59
C MET A 106 3.43 2.09 -14.48
N GLN A 107 3.08 0.84 -14.82
CA GLN A 107 3.07 -0.28 -13.87
C GLN A 107 4.48 -0.85 -13.61
N SER A 108 5.47 -0.45 -14.41
CA SER A 108 6.89 -0.82 -14.24
C SER A 108 7.67 0.26 -13.46
N MET A 109 6.99 1.34 -13.05
CA MET A 109 7.58 2.43 -12.27
C MET A 109 6.99 2.45 -10.86
N LEU A 110 7.71 3.08 -9.94
CA LEU A 110 7.18 3.37 -8.62
C LEU A 110 6.04 4.37 -8.71
N HIS A 111 5.04 4.21 -7.85
CA HIS A 111 3.90 5.11 -7.75
C HIS A 111 3.86 5.77 -6.36
N VAL A 112 3.03 6.79 -6.27
CA VAL A 112 2.63 7.45 -5.03
C VAL A 112 1.12 7.33 -4.99
N ASP A 113 0.57 6.78 -3.91
CA ASP A 113 -0.88 6.58 -3.79
C ASP A 113 -1.62 7.91 -3.63
N SER A 114 -1.05 8.82 -2.85
CA SER A 114 -1.64 10.13 -2.57
C SER A 114 -0.57 11.16 -2.24
N PHE A 115 -0.87 12.43 -2.56
CA PHE A 115 -0.08 13.59 -2.15
C PHE A 115 -0.60 14.23 -0.86
N ASN A 116 -1.71 13.73 -0.32
CA ASN A 116 -2.35 14.24 0.88
C ASN A 116 -1.76 13.57 2.13
N MET A 117 -1.12 14.38 2.98
CA MET A 117 -0.49 13.91 4.22
C MET A 117 -1.48 13.46 5.32
N ASN A 118 -2.79 13.62 5.08
CA ASN A 118 -3.84 13.18 6.00
C ASN A 118 -4.43 11.82 5.60
N GLU A 119 -3.86 11.14 4.62
CA GLU A 119 -4.30 9.81 4.17
C GLU A 119 -3.28 8.75 4.59
N LEU A 120 -3.80 7.57 4.98
CA LEU A 120 -2.99 6.41 5.31
C LEU A 120 -3.26 5.30 4.31
N ALA A 121 -2.20 4.78 3.70
CA ALA A 121 -2.24 3.55 2.92
C ALA A 121 -1.97 2.35 3.84
N SER A 122 -2.68 1.24 3.62
CA SER A 122 -2.46 0.01 4.37
C SER A 122 -2.60 -1.22 3.48
N VAL A 123 -1.87 -2.27 3.82
CA VAL A 123 -1.95 -3.58 3.16
C VAL A 123 -2.11 -4.63 4.24
N TYR A 124 -3.18 -5.41 4.13
CA TYR A 124 -3.36 -6.61 4.95
C TYR A 124 -3.13 -7.85 4.09
N PHE A 125 -2.03 -8.56 4.35
CA PHE A 125 -1.65 -9.74 3.60
C PHE A 125 -2.49 -10.95 4.02
N LEU A 126 -3.35 -11.43 3.12
CA LEU A 126 -4.09 -12.70 3.26
C LEU A 126 -3.34 -13.86 2.60
N CYS A 127 -2.01 -13.76 2.53
CA CYS A 127 -1.12 -14.74 1.93
C CYS A 127 0.21 -14.81 2.69
N GLY A 128 0.99 -15.86 2.43
CA GLY A 128 2.29 -16.04 3.08
C GLY A 128 3.41 -15.20 2.46
N LYS A 129 4.53 -15.14 3.18
CA LYS A 129 5.73 -14.36 2.81
C LYS A 129 6.34 -14.72 1.45
N GLU A 130 6.04 -15.90 0.92
CA GLU A 130 6.46 -16.33 -0.41
C GLU A 130 5.87 -15.47 -1.54
N LYS A 131 4.83 -14.69 -1.25
CA LYS A 131 4.24 -13.73 -2.19
C LYS A 131 4.88 -12.34 -2.16
N GLY A 132 5.92 -12.16 -1.35
CA GLY A 132 6.64 -10.89 -1.22
C GLY A 132 6.04 -9.97 -0.15
N GLY A 133 6.28 -8.67 -0.31
CA GLY A 133 5.83 -7.65 0.64
C GLY A 133 5.91 -6.26 0.03
N THR A 134 5.94 -5.24 0.89
CA THR A 134 6.00 -3.83 0.48
C THR A 134 7.41 -3.29 0.62
N SER A 135 7.92 -2.65 -0.44
CA SER A 135 9.19 -1.93 -0.43
C SER A 135 8.93 -0.44 -0.49
N LEU A 136 9.69 0.32 0.29
CA LEU A 136 9.67 1.79 0.32
C LEU A 136 10.99 2.30 -0.27
N TYR A 137 10.91 3.40 -1.03
CA TYR A 137 12.00 3.84 -1.89
C TYR A 137 12.33 5.31 -1.68
N ARG A 138 13.62 5.63 -1.85
CA ARG A 138 14.12 7.00 -1.92
C ARG A 138 14.49 7.32 -3.35
N HIS A 139 13.98 8.42 -3.89
CA HIS A 139 14.44 8.91 -5.18
C HIS A 139 15.85 9.51 -5.05
N LYS A 140 16.82 8.97 -5.79
CA LYS A 140 18.25 9.31 -5.64
C LYS A 140 18.57 10.76 -5.94
N ASN A 141 17.97 11.34 -6.98
CA ASN A 141 18.32 12.69 -7.41
C ASN A 141 17.77 13.78 -6.47
N THR A 142 16.56 13.59 -5.94
CA THR A 142 15.93 14.57 -5.04
C THR A 142 16.11 14.24 -3.56
N ASN A 143 16.58 13.02 -3.24
CA ASN A 143 16.60 12.43 -1.89
C ASN A 143 15.22 12.32 -1.22
N PHE A 144 14.12 12.46 -1.97
CA PHE A 144 12.77 12.34 -1.41
C PHE A 144 12.41 10.87 -1.17
N GLU A 145 11.85 10.58 0.00
CA GLU A 145 11.33 9.27 0.42
C GLU A 145 9.80 9.27 0.45
N TYR A 146 9.17 10.45 0.45
CA TYR A 146 7.73 10.64 0.24
C TYR A 146 7.48 11.91 -0.59
N ILE A 147 6.36 11.91 -1.32
CA ILE A 147 6.00 12.97 -2.26
C ILE A 147 4.71 13.65 -1.81
N THR A 148 4.82 14.94 -1.49
CA THR A 148 3.69 15.84 -1.25
C THR A 148 3.33 16.61 -2.52
N ALA A 149 2.21 17.33 -2.50
CA ALA A 149 1.83 18.22 -3.61
C ALA A 149 2.93 19.25 -3.95
N GLU A 150 3.63 19.76 -2.93
CA GLU A 150 4.73 20.72 -3.10
C GLU A 150 5.98 20.07 -3.72
N ARG A 151 6.26 18.80 -3.36
CA ARG A 151 7.43 18.06 -3.87
C ARG A 151 7.22 17.48 -5.26
N PHE A 152 5.96 17.28 -5.67
CA PHE A 152 5.62 16.55 -6.89
C PHE A 152 6.24 17.15 -8.15
N ASN A 153 6.20 18.47 -8.31
CA ASN A 153 6.75 19.12 -9.50
C ASN A 153 8.26 18.90 -9.64
N THR A 154 9.01 19.03 -8.54
CA THR A 154 10.45 18.78 -8.51
C THR A 154 10.77 17.31 -8.78
N TYR A 155 10.05 16.38 -8.15
CA TYR A 155 10.21 14.94 -8.37
C TYR A 155 9.92 14.56 -9.83
N SER A 156 8.79 15.00 -10.36
CA SER A 156 8.34 14.71 -11.72
C SER A 156 9.31 15.27 -12.76
N ALA A 157 9.76 16.51 -12.60
CA ALA A 157 10.77 17.10 -13.50
C ALA A 157 12.08 16.30 -13.50
N SER A 158 12.58 15.92 -12.31
CA SER A 158 13.82 15.15 -12.18
C SER A 158 13.70 13.74 -12.76
N MET A 159 12.57 13.05 -12.54
CA MET A 159 12.30 11.76 -13.17
C MET A 159 12.23 11.87 -14.69
N ASN A 160 11.47 12.84 -15.23
CA ASN A 160 11.33 13.05 -16.67
C ASN A 160 12.67 13.33 -17.35
N GLU A 161 13.54 14.12 -16.72
CA GLU A 161 14.89 14.37 -17.22
C GLU A 161 15.74 13.09 -17.21
N SER A 162 15.70 12.33 -16.10
CA SER A 162 16.53 11.14 -15.89
C SER A 162 16.12 9.96 -16.78
N THR A 163 14.85 9.87 -17.15
CA THR A 163 14.30 8.83 -18.04
C THR A 163 14.16 9.30 -19.49
N LYS A 164 14.58 10.53 -19.81
CA LYS A 164 14.46 11.08 -21.15
C LYS A 164 15.17 10.18 -22.16
N ASN A 165 14.44 9.77 -23.21
CA ASN A 165 14.91 8.86 -24.26
C ASN A 165 15.35 7.47 -23.77
N LYS A 166 15.01 7.08 -22.53
CA LYS A 166 15.27 5.73 -22.01
C LYS A 166 14.01 4.87 -22.10
N THR A 167 14.19 3.61 -22.49
CA THR A 167 13.13 2.60 -22.42
C THR A 167 13.21 1.91 -21.07
N MET A 168 12.18 2.09 -20.24
CA MET A 168 12.09 1.39 -18.96
C MET A 168 11.83 -0.11 -19.19
N PRO A 169 12.51 -1.00 -18.44
CA PRO A 169 12.26 -2.44 -18.55
C PRO A 169 10.84 -2.76 -18.10
N LYS A 170 10.17 -3.67 -18.82
CA LYS A 170 8.86 -4.20 -18.44
C LYS A 170 9.01 -5.23 -17.33
N GLN A 171 9.19 -4.75 -16.12
CA GLN A 171 9.37 -5.57 -14.93
C GLN A 171 8.77 -4.90 -13.70
N TYR A 172 8.45 -5.71 -12.69
CA TYR A 172 8.14 -5.18 -11.38
C TYR A 172 9.40 -4.58 -10.75
N MET A 173 9.24 -3.43 -10.09
CA MET A 173 10.33 -2.83 -9.33
C MET A 173 10.66 -3.69 -8.11
N ASN A 174 11.92 -4.09 -7.99
CA ASN A 174 12.43 -4.87 -6.86
C ASN A 174 13.90 -4.50 -6.60
N GLY A 175 14.25 -4.19 -5.36
CA GLY A 175 15.57 -3.70 -4.98
C GLY A 175 15.87 -2.30 -5.53
N SER A 176 17.14 -1.91 -5.54
CA SER A 176 17.57 -0.59 -6.03
C SER A 176 17.83 -0.57 -7.53
N ASN A 177 17.68 0.58 -8.17
CA ASN A 177 18.05 0.80 -9.57
C ASN A 177 18.79 2.14 -9.73
N GLU A 178 18.95 2.67 -10.94
CA GLU A 178 19.65 3.96 -11.13
C GLU A 178 18.89 5.17 -10.57
N TYR A 179 17.57 5.06 -10.38
CA TYR A 179 16.68 6.13 -9.92
C TYR A 179 16.35 6.07 -8.42
N PHE A 180 16.35 4.86 -7.84
CA PHE A 180 15.92 4.59 -6.46
C PHE A 180 16.93 3.73 -5.70
#